data_AF-A0A0M4GM81-F1
#
_entry.id   AF-A0A0M4GM81-F1
#
_cell.length_a   1.000
_cell.length_b   1.000
_cell.length_c   1.000
_cell.angle_alpha   90.00
_cell.angle_beta   90.00
_cell.angle_gamma   90.00
#
_symmetry.space_group_name_H-M   'P 1'
#
loop_
_entity.id
_entity.type
_entity.pdbx_description
1 polymer ?
#
loop_
_entity_poly.entity_id
_entity_poly.type
_entity_poly.pdbx_seq_one_letter_code
_entity_poly.pdbx_strand_id
1 'polypeptide(L)'
;MNFDSMNNGNKKSCIIVYGKNGEVYANLLVGLIDEFEEYECTIWSEEKFKQNQDQLSSSNKVIFIGNTKVSQKFIPNLRIKYSKFGMNYGWLGHKCVIYTSHIPIKKDELNAFLDYCKKVSEDIKNISESFSSVKAKALFALPQIINPFIPLLGTIAISFFQSQKKRKAIIEQQYNVVVRNFFINGLKDFMED
;
A
#
# COMPACT_ATOMS: atom_id res chain seq x y z
N MET A 1 2.63 -35.98 14.86
CA MET A 1 1.55 -35.14 15.42
C MET A 1 0.81 -34.54 14.25
N ASN A 2 -0.39 -35.06 13.96
CA ASN A 2 -1.30 -34.49 12.96
C ASN A 2 -1.99 -33.28 13.57
N PHE A 3 -1.83 -32.13 12.92
CA PHE A 3 -2.71 -30.97 13.10
C PHE A 3 -3.82 -31.09 12.07
N ASP A 4 -4.74 -32.02 12.28
CA ASP A 4 -6.04 -31.97 11.62
C ASP A 4 -6.95 -31.02 12.40
N SER A 5 -7.80 -30.31 11.65
CA SER A 5 -9.11 -29.77 12.08
C SER A 5 -9.14 -28.46 12.89
N MET A 6 -9.04 -27.34 12.19
CA MET A 6 -10.00 -26.23 12.35
C MET A 6 -10.32 -25.68 10.96
N ASN A 7 -11.40 -26.20 10.37
CA ASN A 7 -11.98 -25.68 9.15
C ASN A 7 -12.76 -24.39 9.52
N ASN A 8 -12.08 -23.24 9.53
CA ASN A 8 -12.71 -21.95 9.28
C ASN A 8 -12.48 -21.68 7.79
N GLY A 9 -13.55 -21.66 6.98
CA GLY A 9 -13.54 -21.89 5.53
C GLY A 9 -12.35 -21.28 4.76
N ASN A 10 -11.78 -22.06 3.82
CA ASN A 10 -10.63 -21.72 2.97
C ASN A 10 -10.42 -20.21 2.79
N LYS A 11 -9.56 -19.61 3.62
CA LYS A 11 -9.18 -18.21 3.48
C LYS A 11 -8.62 -17.99 2.09
N LYS A 12 -8.98 -16.89 1.44
CA LYS A 12 -8.41 -16.57 0.12
C LYS A 12 -6.98 -16.10 0.34
N SER A 13 -6.02 -16.75 -0.30
CA SER A 13 -4.61 -16.50 -0.08
C SER A 13 -3.97 -15.56 -1.10
N CYS A 14 -3.01 -14.77 -0.66
CA CYS A 14 -2.24 -13.85 -1.50
C CYS A 14 -0.73 -13.91 -1.22
N ILE A 15 0.08 -13.54 -2.22
CA ILE A 15 1.52 -13.34 -2.05
C ILE A 15 1.82 -11.85 -2.20
N ILE A 16 2.44 -11.24 -1.20
CA ILE A 16 2.89 -9.86 -1.25
C ILE A 16 4.37 -9.84 -1.58
N VAL A 17 4.72 -9.21 -2.69
CA VAL A 17 6.09 -9.11 -3.19
C VAL A 17 6.60 -7.70 -3.06
N TYR A 18 7.74 -7.51 -2.40
CA TYR A 18 8.35 -6.19 -2.23
C TYR A 18 9.74 -6.10 -2.84
N GLY A 19 10.09 -4.92 -3.33
CA GLY A 19 11.48 -4.57 -3.67
C GLY A 19 12.22 -3.94 -2.49
N LYS A 20 13.48 -3.56 -2.69
CA LYS A 20 14.40 -3.07 -1.64
C LYS A 20 13.83 -2.03 -0.65
N ASN A 21 12.95 -1.13 -1.11
CA ASN A 21 12.35 -0.08 -0.26
C ASN A 21 10.88 -0.33 0.09
N GLY A 22 10.33 -1.47 -0.33
CA GLY A 22 8.92 -1.81 -0.19
C GLY A 22 8.58 -2.62 1.07
N GLU A 23 9.58 -3.14 1.78
CA GLU A 23 9.42 -4.09 2.89
C GLU A 23 8.52 -3.55 4.01
N VAL A 24 8.76 -2.31 4.44
CA VAL A 24 7.97 -1.64 5.48
C VAL A 24 6.48 -1.58 5.08
N TYR A 25 6.20 -1.35 3.80
CA TYR A 25 4.84 -1.24 3.28
C TYR A 25 4.17 -2.60 3.05
N ALA A 26 4.95 -3.63 2.71
CA ALA A 26 4.45 -5.00 2.64
C ALA A 26 4.10 -5.53 4.03
N ASN A 27 4.96 -5.28 5.03
CA ASN A 27 4.69 -5.61 6.43
C ASN A 27 3.48 -4.86 6.97
N LEU A 28 3.34 -3.57 6.60
CA LEU A 28 2.12 -2.82 6.91
C LEU A 28 0.90 -3.52 6.32
N LEU A 29 0.88 -3.84 5.03
CA LEU A 29 -0.28 -4.47 4.39
C LEU A 29 -0.62 -5.82 5.03
N VAL A 30 0.37 -6.67 5.33
CA VAL A 30 0.12 -7.93 6.06
C VAL A 30 -0.48 -7.68 7.43
N GLY A 31 0.09 -6.74 8.20
CA GLY A 31 -0.46 -6.41 9.51
C GLY A 31 -1.91 -5.94 9.44
N LEU A 32 -2.31 -5.24 8.36
CA LEU A 32 -3.71 -4.84 8.16
C LEU A 32 -4.60 -6.04 7.77
N ILE A 33 -4.08 -6.94 6.92
CA ILE A 33 -4.78 -8.14 6.47
C ILE A 33 -5.00 -9.13 7.61
N ASP A 34 -4.01 -9.31 8.49
CA ASP A 34 -4.09 -10.23 9.63
C ASP A 34 -5.19 -9.85 10.64
N GLU A 35 -5.67 -8.60 10.62
CA GLU A 35 -6.81 -8.16 11.44
C GLU A 35 -8.16 -8.66 10.89
N PHE A 36 -8.19 -9.22 9.67
CA PHE A 36 -9.38 -9.80 9.05
C PHE A 36 -9.20 -11.31 8.86
N GLU A 37 -10.19 -12.08 9.29
CA GLU A 37 -10.13 -13.54 9.17
C GLU A 37 -10.35 -14.05 7.74
N GLU A 38 -10.80 -13.22 6.79
CA GLU A 38 -11.17 -13.63 5.43
C GLU A 38 -9.99 -13.96 4.51
N TYR A 39 -8.84 -13.33 4.75
CA TYR A 39 -7.68 -13.41 3.86
C TYR A 39 -6.45 -13.88 4.62
N GLU A 40 -5.52 -14.48 3.90
CA GLU A 40 -4.20 -14.80 4.41
C GLU A 40 -3.15 -14.40 3.38
N CYS A 41 -1.99 -13.90 3.82
CA CYS A 41 -0.95 -13.49 2.89
C CYS A 41 0.44 -13.90 3.37
N THR A 42 1.33 -14.18 2.40
CA THR A 42 2.74 -14.44 2.66
C THR A 42 3.61 -13.34 2.02
N ILE A 43 4.69 -12.95 2.70
CA ILE A 43 5.59 -11.90 2.22
C ILE A 43 6.84 -12.50 1.59
N TRP A 44 7.09 -12.14 0.33
CA TRP A 44 8.28 -12.55 -0.41
C TRP A 44 9.08 -11.32 -0.85
N SER A 45 10.41 -11.40 -0.76
CA SER A 45 11.26 -10.45 -1.47
C SER A 45 11.14 -10.65 -2.99
N GLU A 46 11.53 -9.65 -3.77
CA GLU A 46 11.56 -9.75 -5.23
C GLU A 46 12.47 -10.91 -5.70
N GLU A 47 13.58 -11.15 -5.01
CA GLU A 47 14.49 -12.27 -5.29
C GLU A 47 13.82 -13.62 -5.05
N LYS A 48 13.16 -13.79 -3.89
CA LYS A 48 12.44 -15.03 -3.57
C LYS A 48 11.31 -15.28 -4.58
N PHE A 49 10.59 -14.23 -4.98
CA PHE A 49 9.58 -14.35 -6.02
C PHE A 49 10.17 -14.85 -7.33
N LYS A 50 11.29 -14.28 -7.80
CA LYS A 50 11.92 -14.72 -9.05
C LYS A 50 12.35 -16.19 -9.04
N GLN A 51 12.78 -16.69 -7.88
CA GLN A 51 13.24 -18.06 -7.70
C GLN A 51 12.11 -19.09 -7.61
N ASN A 52 10.89 -18.66 -7.28
CA ASN A 52 9.75 -19.57 -7.02
C ASN A 52 8.54 -19.28 -7.93
N GLN A 53 8.63 -18.31 -8.85
CA GLN A 53 7.51 -17.92 -9.72
C GLN A 53 7.08 -19.02 -10.70
N ASP A 54 7.98 -19.95 -11.00
CA ASP A 54 7.75 -21.15 -11.82
C ASP A 54 6.83 -22.17 -11.13
N GLN A 55 6.81 -22.16 -9.80
CA GLN A 55 5.90 -22.97 -8.99
C GLN A 55 4.52 -22.31 -8.82
N LEU A 56 4.39 -21.04 -9.20
CA LEU A 56 3.13 -20.32 -9.15
C LEU A 56 2.35 -20.53 -10.44
N SER A 57 1.07 -20.82 -10.29
CA SER A 57 0.13 -20.83 -11.40
C SER A 57 -0.42 -19.42 -11.66
N SER A 58 -1.15 -19.28 -12.78
CA SER A 58 -1.82 -18.03 -13.11
C SER A 58 -2.89 -17.66 -12.09
N SER A 59 -3.50 -18.61 -11.38
CA SER A 59 -4.57 -18.38 -10.38
C SER A 59 -4.06 -17.76 -9.07
N ASN A 60 -2.75 -17.84 -8.79
CA ASN A 60 -2.18 -17.28 -7.57
C ASN A 60 -2.25 -15.74 -7.59
N LYS A 61 -2.95 -15.17 -6.60
CA LYS A 61 -3.04 -13.73 -6.34
C LYS A 61 -1.70 -13.21 -5.83
N VAL A 62 -1.13 -12.23 -6.54
CA VAL A 62 0.14 -11.60 -6.18
C VAL A 62 -0.01 -10.09 -6.16
N ILE A 63 0.43 -9.46 -5.08
CA ILE A 63 0.41 -8.01 -4.89
C ILE A 63 1.86 -7.52 -4.84
N PHE A 64 2.26 -6.74 -5.82
CA PHE A 64 3.58 -6.10 -5.84
C PHE A 64 3.53 -4.74 -5.15
N ILE A 65 4.47 -4.48 -4.24
CA ILE A 65 4.63 -3.20 -3.56
C ILE A 65 5.88 -2.48 -4.10
N GLY A 66 5.62 -1.35 -4.75
CA GLY A 66 6.59 -0.43 -5.32
C GLY A 66 7.12 -0.80 -6.70
N ASN A 67 7.99 0.06 -7.24
CA ASN A 67 8.47 -0.01 -8.63
C ASN A 67 9.65 -1.00 -8.78
N THR A 68 9.42 -2.26 -8.45
CA THR A 68 10.39 -3.37 -8.64
C THR A 68 10.66 -3.67 -10.12
N LYS A 69 11.77 -4.37 -10.45
CA LYS A 69 12.05 -4.73 -11.86
C LYS A 69 10.95 -5.64 -12.42
N VAL A 70 10.37 -6.50 -11.58
CA VAL A 70 9.25 -7.39 -11.95
C VAL A 70 7.96 -6.59 -12.17
N SER A 71 7.58 -5.76 -11.19
CA SER A 71 6.31 -5.01 -11.24
C SER A 71 6.24 -4.04 -12.42
N GLN A 72 7.36 -3.43 -12.79
CA GLN A 72 7.45 -2.51 -13.93
C GLN A 72 7.02 -3.14 -15.26
N LYS A 73 7.10 -4.47 -15.41
CA LYS A 73 6.62 -5.17 -16.60
C LYS A 73 5.09 -5.20 -16.72
N PHE A 74 4.40 -5.14 -15.57
CA PHE A 74 2.93 -5.16 -15.54
C PHE A 74 2.34 -3.76 -15.68
N ILE A 75 3.03 -2.72 -15.18
CA ILE A 75 2.54 -1.33 -15.14
C ILE A 75 1.91 -0.86 -16.47
N PRO A 76 2.52 -1.07 -17.65
CA PRO A 76 1.95 -0.60 -18.92
C PRO A 76 0.58 -1.20 -19.28
N ASN A 77 0.27 -2.38 -18.74
CA ASN A 77 -0.92 -3.15 -19.06
C ASN A 77 -1.89 -3.26 -17.87
N LEU A 78 -1.66 -2.52 -16.79
CA LEU A 78 -2.56 -2.53 -15.65
C LEU A 78 -3.89 -1.90 -16.02
N ARG A 79 -4.99 -2.57 -15.66
CA ARG A 79 -6.25 -1.86 -15.49
C ARG A 79 -6.11 -1.00 -14.24
N ILE A 80 -5.90 0.30 -14.42
CA ILE A 80 -5.77 1.25 -13.31
C ILE A 80 -7.10 1.34 -12.57
N LYS A 81 -7.05 1.13 -11.25
CA LYS A 81 -8.24 1.12 -10.37
C LYS A 81 -8.24 2.33 -9.45
N TYR A 82 -7.05 2.85 -9.15
CA TYR A 82 -6.86 4.07 -8.39
C TYR A 82 -5.61 4.81 -8.89
N SER A 83 -5.75 6.12 -9.09
CA SER A 83 -4.64 7.02 -9.42
C SER A 83 -4.94 8.42 -8.88
N LYS A 84 -4.15 8.89 -7.91
CA LYS A 84 -4.30 10.25 -7.35
C LYS A 84 -3.02 10.73 -6.69
N PHE A 85 -2.60 11.97 -6.95
CA PHE A 85 -1.39 12.58 -6.39
C PHE A 85 -0.14 11.67 -6.49
N GLY A 86 0.02 10.99 -7.62
CA GLY A 86 1.15 10.08 -7.85
C GLY A 86 1.07 8.74 -7.12
N MET A 87 0.03 8.48 -6.31
CA MET A 87 -0.29 7.19 -5.72
C MET A 87 -1.15 6.36 -6.67
N ASN A 88 -0.76 5.12 -6.93
CA ASN A 88 -1.47 4.27 -7.86
C ASN A 88 -1.63 2.84 -7.34
N TYR A 89 -2.74 2.21 -7.71
CA TYR A 89 -2.81 0.77 -7.82
C TYR A 89 -3.73 0.33 -8.95
N GLY A 90 -3.48 -0.88 -9.43
CA GLY A 90 -4.27 -1.54 -10.44
C GLY A 90 -3.83 -2.99 -10.56
N TRP A 91 -4.58 -3.77 -11.33
CA TRP A 91 -4.25 -5.17 -11.54
C TRP A 91 -4.46 -5.61 -12.99
N LEU A 92 -3.70 -6.64 -13.36
CA LEU A 92 -3.84 -7.39 -14.60
C LEU A 92 -4.06 -8.86 -14.20
N GLY A 93 -5.29 -9.35 -14.38
CA GLY A 93 -5.70 -10.65 -13.83
C GLY A 93 -5.39 -10.74 -12.34
N HIS A 94 -4.68 -11.80 -11.93
CA HIS A 94 -4.34 -12.04 -10.53
C HIS A 94 -3.06 -11.33 -10.05
N LYS A 95 -2.55 -10.34 -10.79
CA LYS A 95 -1.35 -9.56 -10.43
C LYS A 95 -1.72 -8.10 -10.18
N CYS A 96 -1.70 -7.69 -8.91
CA CYS A 96 -1.87 -6.30 -8.48
C CYS A 96 -0.51 -5.61 -8.33
N VAL A 97 -0.44 -4.33 -8.66
CA VAL A 97 0.74 -3.50 -8.40
C VAL A 97 0.30 -2.22 -7.70
N ILE A 98 0.87 -1.98 -6.52
CA ILE A 98 0.74 -0.73 -5.75
C ILE A 98 2.05 0.04 -5.90
N TYR A 99 1.99 1.25 -6.46
CA TYR A 99 3.22 1.98 -6.80
C TYR A 99 3.04 3.49 -6.73
N THR A 100 4.17 4.20 -6.65
CA THR A 100 4.19 5.66 -6.76
C THR A 100 4.88 6.10 -8.04
N SER A 101 4.39 7.18 -8.64
CA SER A 101 4.86 7.66 -9.95
C SER A 101 6.20 8.40 -9.86
N HIS A 102 6.72 8.61 -8.64
CA HIS A 102 7.83 9.53 -8.33
C HIS A 102 7.65 10.96 -8.89
N ILE A 103 6.45 11.32 -9.35
CA ILE A 103 6.12 12.64 -9.87
C ILE A 103 6.09 13.59 -8.66
N PRO A 104 6.87 14.68 -8.68
CA PRO A 104 6.77 15.71 -7.66
C PRO A 104 5.35 16.26 -7.65
N ILE A 105 4.71 16.25 -6.49
CA ILE A 105 3.44 16.94 -6.28
C ILE A 105 3.68 18.40 -6.62
N LYS A 106 2.86 19.02 -7.47
CA LYS A 106 3.09 20.43 -7.80
C LYS A 106 2.78 21.30 -6.59
N LYS A 107 3.33 22.51 -6.57
CA LYS A 107 3.17 23.45 -5.46
C LYS A 107 1.71 23.80 -5.19
N ASP A 108 0.95 24.03 -6.24
CA ASP A 108 -0.49 24.31 -6.24
C ASP A 108 -1.32 23.09 -5.83
N GLU A 109 -0.81 21.87 -6.03
CA GLU A 109 -1.47 20.62 -5.63
C GLU A 109 -1.12 20.17 -4.19
N LEU A 110 -0.11 20.78 -3.56
CA LEU A 110 0.41 20.34 -2.26
C LEU A 110 -0.66 20.40 -1.16
N ASN A 111 -1.40 21.50 -1.05
CA ASN A 111 -2.46 21.62 -0.04
C ASN A 111 -3.55 20.57 -0.26
N ALA A 112 -3.99 20.38 -1.50
CA ALA A 112 -4.97 19.37 -1.86
C ALA A 112 -4.48 17.95 -1.53
N PHE A 113 -3.18 17.67 -1.71
CA PHE A 113 -2.58 16.41 -1.30
C PHE A 113 -2.59 16.24 0.22
N LEU A 114 -2.19 17.28 0.97
CA LEU A 114 -2.17 17.23 2.44
C LEU A 114 -3.57 17.03 3.01
N ASP A 115 -4.57 17.75 2.50
CA ASP A 115 -5.96 17.61 2.91
C ASP A 115 -6.51 16.23 2.54
N TYR A 116 -6.13 15.69 1.38
CA TYR A 116 -6.46 14.32 1.02
C TYR A 116 -5.81 13.30 1.96
N CYS A 117 -4.55 13.48 2.35
CA CYS A 117 -3.88 12.61 3.31
C CYS A 117 -4.59 12.65 4.67
N LYS A 118 -4.99 13.83 5.15
CA LYS A 118 -5.77 13.98 6.39
C LYS A 118 -7.10 13.25 6.29
N LYS A 119 -7.86 13.48 5.21
CA LYS A 119 -9.14 12.78 4.99
C LYS A 119 -8.97 11.27 4.99
N VAL A 120 -8.00 10.74 4.24
CA VAL A 120 -7.74 9.30 4.23
C VAL A 120 -7.33 8.82 5.62
N SER A 121 -6.56 9.61 6.38
CA SER A 121 -6.23 9.30 7.78
C SER A 121 -7.47 9.20 8.68
N GLU A 122 -8.42 10.12 8.51
CA GLU A 122 -9.68 10.12 9.26
C GLU A 122 -10.56 8.94 8.87
N ASP A 123 -10.73 8.68 7.57
CA ASP A 123 -11.47 7.52 7.05
C ASP A 123 -10.89 6.22 7.62
N ILE A 124 -9.56 6.09 7.56
CA ILE A 124 -8.81 4.97 8.14
C ILE A 124 -9.03 4.88 9.65
N LYS A 125 -8.94 6.00 10.39
CA LYS A 125 -9.12 6.02 11.84
C LYS A 125 -10.53 5.55 12.21
N ASN A 126 -11.55 6.06 11.54
CA ASN A 126 -12.94 5.69 11.77
C ASN A 126 -13.18 4.20 11.49
N ILE A 127 -12.61 3.67 10.40
CA ILE A 127 -12.64 2.23 10.12
C ILE A 127 -11.88 1.48 11.22
N SER A 128 -10.74 2.01 11.68
CA SER A 128 -9.95 1.36 12.72
C SER A 128 -10.65 1.28 14.09
N GLU A 129 -11.55 2.22 14.37
CA GLU A 129 -12.37 2.21 15.58
C GLU A 129 -13.36 1.03 15.59
N SER A 130 -13.74 0.52 14.42
CA SER A 130 -14.53 -0.70 14.28
C SER A 130 -13.75 -1.99 14.58
N PHE A 131 -12.41 -1.95 14.57
CA PHE A 131 -11.60 -3.09 15.01
C PHE A 131 -11.53 -3.15 16.55
N SER A 132 -11.70 -4.34 17.08
CA SER A 132 -11.57 -4.61 18.52
C SER A 132 -10.10 -4.55 18.99
N SER A 133 -9.15 -4.80 18.08
CA SER A 133 -7.74 -4.94 18.42
C SER A 133 -7.01 -3.58 18.52
N VAL A 134 -6.25 -3.40 19.60
CA VAL A 134 -5.39 -2.21 19.80
C VAL A 134 -4.25 -2.17 18.78
N LYS A 135 -3.83 -3.34 18.27
CA LYS A 135 -2.79 -3.47 17.24
C LYS A 135 -3.27 -2.93 15.90
N ALA A 136 -4.51 -3.26 15.48
CA ALA A 136 -5.14 -2.68 14.31
C ALA A 136 -5.13 -1.16 14.39
N LYS A 137 -5.64 -0.60 15.49
CA LYS A 137 -5.71 0.86 15.71
C LYS A 137 -4.33 1.53 15.56
N ALA A 138 -3.27 0.90 16.06
CA ALA A 138 -1.90 1.40 15.93
C ALA A 138 -1.35 1.30 14.49
N LEU A 139 -1.69 0.25 13.73
CA LEU A 139 -1.28 0.08 12.32
C LEU A 139 -1.99 1.08 11.39
N PHE A 140 -3.24 1.37 11.69
CA PHE A 140 -4.06 2.34 10.96
C PHE A 140 -3.70 3.79 11.30
N ALA A 141 -3.09 4.08 12.45
CA ALA A 141 -2.51 5.39 12.73
C ALA A 141 -1.42 5.71 11.70
N LEU A 142 -1.67 6.68 10.83
CA LEU A 142 -0.67 7.15 9.87
C LEU A 142 0.48 7.81 10.65
N PRO A 143 1.73 7.33 10.55
CA PRO A 143 2.85 8.11 11.03
C PRO A 143 2.81 9.42 10.24
N GLN A 144 2.61 10.54 10.92
CA GLN A 144 2.63 11.88 10.33
C GLN A 144 4.09 12.17 9.92
N ILE A 145 4.59 11.56 8.84
CA ILE A 145 5.96 11.74 8.36
C ILE A 145 6.13 13.18 7.83
N ILE A 146 5.02 13.85 7.52
CA ILE A 146 4.94 15.30 7.33
C ILE A 146 4.92 15.97 8.71
N ASN A 147 6.12 16.11 9.28
CA ASN A 147 6.42 16.86 10.50
C ASN A 147 5.65 18.21 10.56
N PRO A 148 5.17 18.69 11.72
CA PRO A 148 4.39 19.93 11.91
C PRO A 148 5.10 21.26 11.56
N PHE A 149 6.23 21.22 10.86
CA PHE A 149 6.94 22.39 10.35
C PHE A 149 6.45 22.88 8.98
N ILE A 150 5.22 22.53 8.60
CA ILE A 150 4.47 23.26 7.58
C ILE A 150 3.52 24.19 8.32
N PRO A 151 3.89 25.46 8.62
CA PRO A 151 2.91 26.46 9.03
C PRO A 151 1.77 26.45 8.02
N LEU A 152 0.63 25.97 8.51
CA LEU A 152 -0.68 26.19 7.95
C LEU A 152 -0.77 27.72 7.74
N LEU A 153 -0.94 28.16 6.49
CA LEU A 153 -1.05 29.56 6.06
C LEU A 153 0.31 30.30 5.86
N GLY A 154 0.66 30.55 4.60
CA GLY A 154 1.25 31.83 4.20
C GLY A 154 2.61 31.85 3.49
N THR A 155 3.57 30.97 3.76
CA THR A 155 4.97 31.24 3.33
C THR A 155 5.73 30.09 2.66
N ILE A 156 5.21 28.87 2.56
CA ILE A 156 5.99 27.70 2.10
C ILE A 156 5.80 27.43 0.62
N ALA A 157 6.35 28.31 -0.18
CA ALA A 157 6.16 28.28 -1.62
C ALA A 157 7.43 27.95 -2.42
N ILE A 158 8.62 28.00 -1.81
CA ILE A 158 9.88 28.07 -2.59
C ILE A 158 10.95 27.05 -2.15
N SER A 159 10.97 26.60 -0.88
CA SER A 159 12.07 25.77 -0.32
C SER A 159 11.71 24.30 -0.03
N PHE A 160 10.51 23.82 -0.42
CA PHE A 160 10.06 22.45 -0.12
C PHE A 160 10.48 21.42 -1.18
N PHE A 161 10.59 21.81 -2.45
CA PHE A 161 10.84 20.91 -3.59
C PHE A 161 12.32 20.63 -3.92
N GLN A 162 13.25 21.28 -3.21
CA GLN A 162 14.67 21.28 -3.60
C GLN A 162 15.51 20.15 -2.96
N SER A 163 15.11 19.58 -1.81
CA SER A 163 15.94 18.57 -1.12
C SER A 163 15.46 17.12 -1.31
N GLN A 164 16.42 16.22 -1.55
CA GLN A 164 16.17 14.77 -1.70
C GLN A 164 15.46 14.17 -0.48
N LYS A 165 15.80 14.64 0.74
CA LYS A 165 15.19 14.18 2.00
C LYS A 165 13.68 14.46 2.04
N LYS A 166 13.24 15.63 1.56
CA LYS A 166 11.81 15.99 1.53
C LYS A 166 11.04 15.21 0.47
N ARG A 167 11.64 14.95 -0.70
CA ARG A 167 11.04 14.08 -1.73
C ARG A 167 10.84 12.66 -1.23
N LYS A 168 11.83 12.13 -0.50
CA LYS A 168 11.72 10.82 0.14
C LYS A 168 10.54 10.76 1.12
N ALA A 169 10.39 11.76 1.99
CA ALA A 169 9.27 11.83 2.94
C ALA A 169 7.89 11.88 2.24
N ILE A 170 7.77 12.63 1.13
CA ILE A 170 6.53 12.65 0.33
C ILE A 170 6.23 11.26 -0.25
N ILE A 171 7.23 10.60 -0.83
CA ILE A 171 7.08 9.24 -1.38
C ILE A 171 6.69 8.26 -0.29
N GLU A 172 7.29 8.37 0.90
CA GLU A 172 6.95 7.53 2.06
C GLU A 172 5.51 7.76 2.51
N GLN A 173 5.05 9.01 2.55
CA GLN A 173 3.66 9.35 2.84
C GLN A 173 2.72 8.79 1.77
N GLN A 174 3.06 8.91 0.49
CA GLN A 174 2.28 8.37 -0.62
C GLN A 174 2.12 6.84 -0.48
N TYR A 175 3.20 6.10 -0.21
CA TYR A 175 3.13 4.64 0.00
C TYR A 175 2.27 4.27 1.22
N ASN A 176 2.45 4.98 2.34
CA ASN A 176 1.65 4.78 3.54
C ASN A 176 0.15 4.95 3.28
N VAL A 177 -0.22 5.98 2.53
CA VAL A 177 -1.62 6.30 2.21
C VAL A 177 -2.17 5.30 1.18
N VAL A 178 -1.42 4.98 0.11
CA VAL A 178 -1.93 4.12 -0.96
C VAL A 178 -2.11 2.68 -0.52
N VAL A 179 -1.25 2.15 0.37
CA VAL A 179 -1.40 0.78 0.90
C VAL A 179 -2.65 0.67 1.76
N ARG A 180 -2.90 1.65 2.63
CA ARG A 180 -4.11 1.66 3.45
C ARG A 180 -5.37 1.91 2.61
N ASN A 181 -5.29 2.78 1.60
CA ASN A 181 -6.40 2.98 0.68
C ASN A 181 -6.72 1.71 -0.12
N PHE A 182 -5.71 1.01 -0.62
CA PHE A 182 -5.88 -0.29 -1.28
C PHE A 182 -6.49 -1.30 -0.34
N PHE A 183 -6.00 -1.40 0.90
CA PHE A 183 -6.57 -2.30 1.89
C PHE A 183 -8.08 -2.08 2.09
N ILE A 184 -8.51 -0.82 2.25
CA ILE A 184 -9.91 -0.48 2.50
C ILE A 184 -10.78 -0.66 1.25
N ASN A 185 -10.31 -0.20 0.09
CA ASN A 185 -11.15 -0.01 -1.09
C ASN A 185 -10.85 -0.95 -2.26
N GLY A 186 -9.67 -1.56 -2.28
CA GLY A 186 -9.19 -2.32 -3.44
C GLY A 186 -8.91 -3.80 -3.16
N LEU A 187 -8.64 -4.18 -1.90
CA LEU A 187 -8.25 -5.55 -1.56
C LEU A 187 -9.38 -6.54 -1.87
N LYS A 188 -10.59 -6.29 -1.35
CA LYS A 188 -11.74 -7.18 -1.59
C LYS A 188 -11.98 -7.40 -3.08
N ASP A 189 -12.10 -6.31 -3.84
CA ASP A 189 -12.30 -6.36 -5.28
C ASP A 189 -11.18 -7.16 -5.96
N PHE A 190 -9.92 -6.91 -5.61
CA PHE A 190 -8.80 -7.68 -6.15
C PHE A 190 -8.85 -9.17 -5.79
N MET A 191 -9.31 -9.52 -4.59
CA MET A 191 -9.42 -10.91 -4.14
C MET A 191 -10.64 -11.64 -4.74
N GLU A 192 -11.61 -10.90 -5.28
CA GLU A 192 -12.85 -11.41 -5.87
C GLU A 192 -12.89 -11.41 -7.41
N ASP A 193 -12.14 -10.51 -8.08
CA ASP A 193 -12.00 -10.44 -9.55
C ASP A 193 -11.35 -11.71 -10.14
#